data_AF-A0A2X2VKL7-F1
#
_entry.id   AF-A0A2X2VKL7-F1
#
_cell.length_a   1.000
_cell.length_b   1.000
_cell.length_c   1.000
_cell.angle_alpha   90.00
_cell.angle_beta   90.00
_cell.angle_gamma   90.00
#
_symmetry.space_group_name_H-M   'P 1'
#
loop_
_entity.id
_entity.type
_entity.pdbx_description
1 polymer ?
#
loop_
_entity_poly.entity_id
_entity_poly.type
_entity_poly.pdbx_seq_one_letter_code
_entity_poly.pdbx_strand_id
1 'polypeptide(L)'
;MKELQQLTKDQLYIFLKNQSENFYSTVTSALDFTLFQDHSLDEEDLSDFLEMLDPETAEKVKAASLQPNEDDIPTIILAEHEGSTSLDLVTEDGEGYKVILFDKDINLPGNLFVEDYVVLIVMGNIQAKNIIVNGSLYCTGNLSCDVLFGASGNDNETYFEGNTSSILIAENGHYTVAEGNIDSQYLISLHNEIEGKSGRNIEKTILDGSNEAEVLNPEILDENGYFEEDSFLNFINNNPPDAVFK
;
A
#
# COMPACT_ATOMS: atom_id res chain seq x y z
N MET A 1 -2.25 -11.56 14.38
CA MET A 1 -0.91 -11.84 13.82
C MET A 1 0.01 -12.37 14.92
N LYS A 2 0.93 -13.27 14.58
CA LYS A 2 1.99 -13.76 15.46
C LYS A 2 3.35 -13.48 14.83
N GLU A 3 4.19 -12.72 15.52
CA GLU A 3 5.56 -12.46 15.09
C GLU A 3 6.43 -13.70 15.31
N LEU A 4 7.17 -14.10 14.28
CA LEU A 4 8.04 -15.27 14.32
C LEU A 4 9.50 -14.87 14.51
N GLN A 5 9.94 -13.84 13.80
CA GLN A 5 11.33 -13.41 13.76
C GLN A 5 11.43 -11.97 13.26
N GLN A 6 12.31 -11.17 13.88
CA GLN A 6 12.74 -9.88 13.31
C GLN A 6 13.86 -10.12 12.28
N LEU A 7 13.78 -9.46 11.13
CA LEU A 7 14.70 -9.62 10.01
C LEU A 7 15.57 -8.37 9.84
N THR A 8 16.76 -8.56 9.28
CA THR A 8 17.52 -7.45 8.68
C THR A 8 17.06 -7.21 7.24
N LYS A 9 17.40 -6.03 6.69
CA LYS A 9 17.21 -5.71 5.26
C LYS A 9 17.78 -6.80 4.35
N ASP A 10 19.02 -7.23 4.59
CA ASP A 10 19.66 -8.30 3.81
C ASP A 10 18.90 -9.63 3.88
N GLN A 11 18.38 -9.99 5.06
CA GLN A 11 17.59 -11.20 5.22
C GLN A 11 16.27 -11.12 4.44
N LEU A 12 15.57 -9.98 4.51
CA LEU A 12 14.38 -9.73 3.71
C LEU A 12 14.68 -9.89 2.21
N TYR A 13 15.76 -9.28 1.73
CA TYR A 13 16.12 -9.30 0.31
C TYR A 13 16.47 -10.71 -0.18
N ILE A 14 17.05 -11.55 0.68
CA ILE A 14 17.25 -12.97 0.39
C ILE A 14 15.90 -13.70 0.25
N PHE A 15 14.91 -13.44 1.10
CA PHE A 15 13.57 -14.02 0.96
C PHE A 15 12.94 -13.65 -0.38
N LEU A 16 12.94 -12.35 -0.72
CA LEU A 16 12.37 -11.83 -1.95
C LEU A 16 13.03 -12.46 -3.19
N LYS A 17 14.37 -12.51 -3.21
CA LYS A 17 15.15 -13.05 -4.32
C LYS A 17 14.90 -14.53 -4.58
N ASN A 18 14.62 -15.30 -3.54
CA ASN A 18 14.38 -16.75 -3.66
C ASN A 18 13.01 -17.07 -4.27
N GLN A 19 12.11 -16.09 -4.39
CA GLN A 19 10.75 -16.29 -4.91
C GLN A 19 10.65 -15.98 -6.39
N SER A 20 10.98 -14.75 -6.79
CA SER A 20 10.97 -14.31 -8.18
C SER A 20 11.98 -13.19 -8.38
N GLU A 21 12.75 -13.25 -9.48
CA GLU A 21 13.69 -12.18 -9.83
C GLU A 21 12.96 -10.86 -10.16
N ASN A 22 11.77 -10.95 -10.76
CA ASN A 22 10.98 -9.77 -11.10
C ASN A 22 10.40 -9.13 -9.84
N PHE A 23 9.70 -9.91 -9.01
CA PHE A 23 9.22 -9.46 -7.69
C PHE A 23 10.33 -8.83 -6.86
N TYR A 24 11.48 -9.51 -6.76
CA TYR A 24 12.64 -9.00 -6.07
C TYR A 24 13.03 -7.62 -6.59
N SER A 25 13.25 -7.49 -7.90
CA SER A 25 13.70 -6.22 -8.50
C SER A 25 12.71 -5.08 -8.25
N THR A 26 11.41 -5.33 -8.40
CA THR A 26 10.36 -4.32 -8.20
C THR A 26 10.30 -3.89 -6.73
N VAL A 27 10.14 -4.87 -5.83
CA VAL A 27 9.91 -4.61 -4.40
C VAL A 27 11.13 -3.99 -3.75
N THR A 28 12.35 -4.47 -4.03
CA THR A 28 13.55 -3.86 -3.42
C THR A 28 13.77 -2.44 -3.92
N SER A 29 13.45 -2.14 -5.19
CA SER A 29 13.57 -0.78 -5.72
C SER A 29 12.59 0.17 -5.01
N ALA A 30 11.35 -0.26 -4.81
CA ALA A 30 10.35 0.53 -4.09
C ALA A 30 10.73 0.74 -2.63
N LEU A 31 11.13 -0.33 -1.92
CA LEU A 31 11.59 -0.27 -0.53
C LEU A 31 12.86 0.59 -0.38
N ASP A 32 13.80 0.48 -1.30
CA ASP A 32 15.02 1.29 -1.29
C ASP A 32 14.70 2.77 -1.52
N PHE A 33 13.74 3.09 -2.37
CA PHE A 33 13.35 4.49 -2.62
C PHE A 33 12.57 5.10 -1.45
N THR A 34 11.68 4.32 -0.82
CA THR A 34 10.72 4.82 0.18
C THR A 34 11.21 4.72 1.62
N LEU A 35 11.92 3.65 1.97
CA LEU A 35 12.24 3.32 3.37
C LEU A 35 13.73 3.24 3.67
N PHE A 36 14.56 2.87 2.70
CA PHE A 36 15.98 2.63 2.93
C PHE A 36 16.92 3.57 2.17
N GLN A 37 16.38 4.58 1.50
CA GLN A 37 17.19 5.61 0.89
C GLN A 37 17.75 6.49 2.00
N ASP A 38 19.06 6.68 1.97
CA ASP A 38 19.70 7.70 2.77
C ASP A 38 19.20 9.04 2.22
N HIS A 39 18.21 9.66 2.86
CA HIS A 39 17.86 11.06 2.64
C HIS A 39 18.94 11.99 3.21
N SER A 40 20.20 11.54 3.25
CA SER A 40 21.34 12.43 3.38
C SER A 40 21.21 13.41 2.23
N LEU A 41 20.77 14.64 2.55
CA LEU A 41 20.79 15.77 1.63
C LEU A 41 22.09 15.69 0.83
N ASP A 42 21.99 15.69 -0.50
CA ASP A 42 23.17 15.78 -1.35
C ASP A 42 24.10 16.84 -0.74
N GLU A 43 25.36 16.50 -0.46
CA GLU A 43 26.24 17.37 0.33
C GLU A 43 26.33 18.79 -0.27
N GLU A 44 26.11 18.91 -1.59
CA GLU A 44 26.00 20.18 -2.31
C GLU A 44 24.75 21.00 -1.88
N ASP A 45 23.55 20.40 -1.87
CA ASP A 45 22.31 21.08 -1.47
C ASP A 45 22.31 21.48 0.02
N LEU A 46 22.85 20.62 0.89
CA LEU A 46 23.02 20.94 2.31
C LEU A 46 24.05 22.06 2.50
N SER A 47 25.15 22.06 1.74
CA SER A 47 26.17 23.11 1.84
C SER A 47 25.62 24.49 1.46
N ASP A 48 24.87 24.57 0.36
CA ASP A 48 24.24 25.82 -0.10
C ASP A 48 23.20 26.33 0.91
N PHE A 49 22.41 25.43 1.50
CA PHE A 49 21.46 25.78 2.56
C PHE A 49 22.16 26.25 3.85
N LEU A 50 23.23 25.57 4.27
CA LEU A 50 24.00 25.93 5.46
C LEU A 50 24.71 27.27 5.31
N GLU A 51 25.15 27.64 4.10
CA GLU A 51 25.75 28.95 3.80
C GLU A 51 24.75 30.12 3.93
N MET A 52 23.45 29.84 3.83
CA MET A 52 22.39 30.84 4.02
C MET A 52 22.03 31.09 5.49
N LEU A 53 22.51 30.25 6.41
CA LEU A 53 22.22 30.33 7.84
C LEU A 53 23.32 31.05 8.60
N ASP A 54 22.99 31.58 9.79
CA ASP A 54 24.04 32.06 10.69
C ASP A 54 24.89 30.88 11.21
N PRO A 55 26.15 31.11 11.59
CA PRO A 55 27.07 30.04 11.96
C PRO A 55 26.60 29.14 13.12
N GLU A 56 25.85 29.69 14.07
CA GLU A 56 25.37 28.93 15.22
C GLU A 56 24.20 28.01 14.83
N THR A 57 23.31 28.50 13.96
CA THR A 57 22.22 27.69 13.40
C THR A 57 22.74 26.65 12.42
N ALA A 58 23.71 27.01 11.57
CA ALA A 58 24.34 26.10 10.62
C ALA A 58 25.03 24.92 11.33
N GLU A 59 25.76 25.16 12.42
CA GLU A 59 26.36 24.07 13.21
C GLU A 59 25.31 23.17 13.86
N LYS A 60 24.18 23.72 14.34
CA LYS A 60 23.09 22.93 14.92
C LYS A 60 22.38 22.07 13.87
N VAL A 61 22.09 22.63 12.69
CA VAL A 61 21.47 21.90 11.57
C VAL A 61 22.40 20.80 11.09
N LYS A 62 23.69 21.10 10.91
CA LYS A 62 24.70 20.12 10.51
C LYS A 62 24.89 18.99 11.53
N ALA A 63 24.84 19.31 12.83
CA ALA A 63 24.92 18.30 13.87
C ALA A 63 23.68 17.40 13.90
N ALA A 64 22.49 17.96 13.64
CA ALA A 64 21.25 17.21 13.55
C ALA A 64 21.17 16.33 12.28
N SER A 65 21.67 16.82 11.14
CA SER A 65 21.68 16.06 9.88
C SER A 65 22.69 14.91 9.84
N LEU A 66 23.72 14.95 10.70
CA LEU A 66 24.76 13.91 10.81
C LEU A 66 24.41 12.80 11.79
N GLN A 67 23.32 12.93 12.55
CA GLN A 67 22.79 11.84 13.35
C GLN A 67 21.80 11.06 12.48
N PRO A 68 22.09 9.82 12.08
CA PRO A 68 21.02 8.96 11.58
C PRO A 68 19.99 8.87 12.71
N ASN A 69 18.76 9.28 12.44
CA ASN A 69 17.66 8.97 13.34
C ASN A 69 17.60 7.45 13.46
N GLU A 70 17.99 6.89 14.60
CA GLU A 70 17.78 5.47 14.88
C GLU A 70 16.27 5.12 14.83
N ASP A 71 15.41 6.13 14.95
CA ASP A 71 13.95 6.06 14.85
C ASP A 71 13.42 5.93 13.38
N ASP A 72 14.25 6.12 12.36
CA ASP A 72 13.83 6.08 10.94
C ASP A 72 14.11 4.72 10.25
N ILE A 73 14.72 3.76 10.93
CA ILE A 73 14.95 2.42 10.36
C ILE A 73 13.69 1.58 10.55
N PRO A 74 13.03 1.12 9.47
CA PRO A 74 11.78 0.39 9.61
C PRO A 74 11.99 -0.94 10.32
N THR A 75 11.03 -1.31 11.17
CA THR A 75 11.01 -2.62 11.81
C THR A 75 10.57 -3.68 10.80
N ILE A 76 11.43 -4.66 10.50
CA ILE A 76 11.13 -5.74 9.55
C ILE A 76 10.84 -7.03 10.32
N ILE A 77 9.65 -7.61 10.14
CA ILE A 77 9.24 -8.84 10.82
C ILE A 77 8.76 -9.90 9.83
N LEU A 78 9.12 -11.15 10.10
CA LEU A 78 8.47 -12.34 9.57
C LEU A 78 7.34 -12.71 10.54
N ALA A 79 6.13 -12.84 10.00
CA ALA A 79 4.94 -13.14 10.78
C ALA A 79 4.12 -14.27 10.17
N GLU A 80 3.24 -14.83 10.99
CA GLU A 80 2.19 -15.75 10.56
C GLU A 80 0.82 -15.30 11.06
N HIS A 81 -0.19 -15.68 10.28
CA HIS A 81 -1.58 -15.41 10.61
C HIS A 81 -2.25 -16.70 11.05
N GLU A 82 -2.71 -16.76 12.30
CA GLU A 82 -3.45 -17.91 12.83
C GLU A 82 -4.76 -17.46 13.49
N GLY A 83 -5.87 -18.04 13.03
CA GLY A 83 -7.08 -18.18 13.83
C GLY A 83 -8.03 -16.97 13.92
N SER A 84 -7.88 -15.92 13.09
CA SER A 84 -8.87 -14.84 13.02
C SER A 84 -9.49 -14.67 11.63
N THR A 85 -10.70 -14.09 11.62
CA THR A 85 -11.47 -13.84 10.41
C THR A 85 -10.94 -12.65 9.60
N SER A 86 -10.40 -11.66 10.28
CA SER A 86 -9.86 -10.43 9.70
C SER A 86 -8.43 -10.19 10.22
N LEU A 87 -7.68 -9.35 9.51
CA LEU A 87 -6.33 -8.95 9.86
C LEU A 87 -6.18 -7.44 9.65
N ASP A 88 -5.98 -6.71 10.74
CA ASP A 88 -5.69 -5.29 10.73
C ASP A 88 -4.22 -5.10 11.07
N LEU A 89 -3.45 -4.55 10.14
CA LEU A 89 -2.03 -4.25 10.30
C LEU A 89 -1.88 -2.75 10.51
N VAL A 90 -1.64 -2.39 11.76
CA VAL A 90 -1.52 -1.01 12.25
C VAL A 90 -0.23 -0.85 13.04
N THR A 91 0.21 0.39 13.17
CA THR A 91 1.34 0.83 13.98
C THR A 91 0.83 1.52 15.26
N GLU A 92 1.61 1.45 16.34
CA GLU A 92 1.36 2.28 17.52
C GLU A 92 1.99 3.68 17.38
N ASP A 93 1.48 4.66 18.13
CA ASP A 93 2.02 6.02 18.13
C ASP A 93 3.54 6.02 18.43
N GLY A 94 4.34 6.40 17.42
CA GLY A 94 5.80 6.46 17.51
C GLY A 94 6.55 5.16 17.18
N GLU A 95 5.88 4.12 16.67
CA GLU A 95 6.51 2.87 16.23
C GLU A 95 7.31 3.03 14.91
N GLY A 96 7.00 4.06 14.12
CA GLY A 96 7.62 4.31 12.82
C GLY A 96 7.17 3.30 11.75
N TYR A 97 7.89 3.23 10.64
CA TYR A 97 7.55 2.32 9.54
C TYR A 97 7.76 0.85 9.91
N LYS A 98 6.85 -0.01 9.44
CA LYS A 98 6.90 -1.46 9.70
C LYS A 98 6.76 -2.26 8.42
N VAL A 99 7.71 -3.16 8.17
CA VAL A 99 7.66 -4.12 7.07
C VAL A 99 7.26 -5.48 7.62
N ILE A 100 6.15 -6.03 7.15
CA ILE A 100 5.60 -7.31 7.59
C ILE A 100 5.65 -8.30 6.44
N LEU A 101 6.45 -9.36 6.60
CA LEU A 101 6.57 -10.45 5.64
C LEU A 101 5.75 -11.65 6.10
N PHE A 102 4.84 -12.13 5.24
CA PHE A 102 4.24 -13.46 5.33
C PHE A 102 4.82 -14.36 4.26
N ASP A 103 5.38 -15.51 4.66
CA ASP A 103 5.99 -16.48 3.75
C ASP A 103 4.99 -17.51 3.17
N LYS A 104 3.69 -17.28 3.38
CA LYS A 104 2.58 -18.18 3.03
C LYS A 104 1.36 -17.38 2.57
N ASP A 105 0.42 -18.09 1.97
CA ASP A 105 -0.89 -17.57 1.61
C ASP A 105 -1.63 -16.97 2.82
N ILE A 106 -2.35 -15.88 2.57
CA ILE A 106 -3.31 -15.28 3.51
C ILE A 106 -4.72 -15.66 3.05
N ASN A 107 -5.51 -16.29 3.91
CA ASN A 107 -6.91 -16.59 3.66
C ASN A 107 -7.77 -16.11 4.84
N LEU A 108 -8.56 -15.06 4.58
CA LEU A 108 -9.37 -14.35 5.54
C LEU A 108 -10.84 -14.39 5.10
N PRO A 109 -11.75 -14.94 5.91
CA PRO A 109 -13.19 -14.78 5.67
C PRO A 109 -13.68 -13.33 5.73
N GLY A 110 -12.94 -12.46 6.41
CA GLY A 110 -13.23 -11.05 6.62
C GLY A 110 -12.21 -10.14 5.94
N ASN A 111 -11.90 -8.99 6.56
CA ASN A 111 -11.14 -7.92 5.91
C ASN A 111 -9.63 -8.06 6.18
N LEU A 112 -8.84 -7.57 5.23
CA LEU A 112 -7.43 -7.23 5.39
C LEU A 112 -7.29 -5.72 5.34
N PHE A 113 -6.72 -5.10 6.37
CA PHE A 113 -6.42 -3.67 6.42
C PHE A 113 -4.90 -3.47 6.60
N VAL A 114 -4.33 -2.59 5.79
CA VAL A 114 -2.90 -2.19 5.84
C VAL A 114 -2.83 -0.68 6.00
N GLU A 115 -2.42 -0.22 7.18
CA GLU A 115 -2.25 1.21 7.50
C GLU A 115 -1.07 1.84 6.74
N ASP A 116 -1.12 3.16 6.57
CA ASP A 116 -0.19 4.04 5.85
C ASP A 116 1.29 3.75 6.11
N TYR A 117 1.68 3.46 7.36
CA TYR A 117 3.07 3.21 7.78
C TYR A 117 3.48 1.73 7.74
N VAL A 118 2.61 0.87 7.19
CA VAL A 118 2.86 -0.57 7.07
C VAL A 118 3.12 -0.95 5.62
N VAL A 119 4.21 -1.69 5.40
CA VAL A 119 4.46 -2.42 4.16
C VAL A 119 4.20 -3.90 4.38
N LEU A 120 3.12 -4.41 3.80
CA LEU A 120 2.78 -5.82 3.82
C LEU A 120 3.37 -6.52 2.59
N ILE A 121 4.13 -7.58 2.80
CA ILE A 121 4.70 -8.40 1.74
C ILE A 121 4.26 -9.86 1.93
N VAL A 122 3.63 -10.47 0.91
CA VAL A 122 3.08 -11.83 0.96
C VAL A 122 3.70 -12.70 -0.13
N MET A 123 4.41 -13.75 0.28
CA MET A 123 5.01 -14.76 -0.62
C MET A 123 4.00 -15.87 -0.96
N GLY A 124 2.81 -15.50 -1.43
CA GLY A 124 1.71 -16.42 -1.63
C GLY A 124 0.51 -15.74 -2.27
N ASN A 125 -0.64 -16.39 -2.21
CA ASN A 125 -1.92 -15.81 -2.61
C ASN A 125 -2.57 -15.06 -1.45
N ILE A 126 -3.39 -14.06 -1.77
CA ILE A 126 -4.24 -13.37 -0.79
C ILE A 126 -5.69 -13.59 -1.17
N GLN A 127 -6.47 -14.11 -0.22
CA GLN A 127 -7.92 -14.17 -0.29
C GLN A 127 -8.50 -13.48 0.94
N ALA A 128 -9.35 -12.48 0.72
CA ALA A 128 -10.08 -11.78 1.79
C ALA A 128 -11.46 -11.34 1.29
N LYS A 129 -12.36 -10.94 2.18
CA LYS A 129 -13.61 -10.27 1.78
C LYS A 129 -13.30 -8.89 1.19
N ASN A 130 -12.72 -8.00 2.00
CA ASN A 130 -12.26 -6.69 1.57
C ASN A 130 -10.76 -6.58 1.84
N ILE A 131 -10.02 -5.96 0.92
CA ILE A 131 -8.59 -5.64 1.06
C ILE A 131 -8.48 -4.13 0.94
N ILE A 132 -8.14 -3.48 2.04
CA ILE A 132 -8.04 -2.03 2.17
C ILE A 132 -6.58 -1.70 2.45
N VAL A 133 -5.97 -0.88 1.60
CA VAL A 133 -4.53 -0.64 1.59
C VAL A 133 -4.27 0.87 1.57
N ASN A 134 -3.87 1.41 2.70
CA ASN A 134 -3.37 2.78 2.76
C ASN A 134 -1.83 2.82 2.77
N GLY A 135 -1.21 1.80 3.39
CA GLY A 135 0.22 1.54 3.29
C GLY A 135 0.59 0.88 1.96
N SER A 136 1.67 0.11 1.93
CA SER A 136 2.05 -0.62 0.70
C SER A 136 1.74 -2.11 0.81
N LEU A 137 1.31 -2.73 -0.30
CA LEU A 137 1.02 -4.16 -0.39
C LEU A 137 1.76 -4.80 -1.57
N TYR A 138 2.58 -5.81 -1.29
CA TYR A 138 3.30 -6.58 -2.30
C TYR A 138 2.96 -8.07 -2.21
N CYS A 139 2.63 -8.70 -3.32
CA CYS A 139 2.21 -10.10 -3.33
C CYS A 139 2.77 -10.85 -4.55
N THR A 140 3.39 -12.00 -4.34
CA THR A 140 3.92 -12.83 -5.44
C THR A 140 2.81 -13.63 -6.15
N GLY A 141 1.69 -13.88 -5.48
CA GLY A 141 0.61 -14.74 -5.97
C GLY A 141 -0.59 -13.97 -6.50
N ASN A 142 -1.72 -14.67 -6.58
CA ASN A 142 -2.99 -14.09 -7.00
C ASN A 142 -3.68 -13.39 -5.83
N LEU A 143 -4.48 -12.37 -6.15
CA LEU A 143 -5.39 -11.74 -5.22
C LEU A 143 -6.83 -12.07 -5.56
N SER A 144 -7.64 -12.39 -4.55
CA SER A 144 -9.09 -12.54 -4.68
C SER A 144 -9.84 -11.86 -3.53
N CYS A 145 -10.77 -10.96 -3.86
CA CYS A 145 -11.62 -10.29 -2.88
C CYS A 145 -12.94 -9.79 -3.45
N ASP A 146 -13.86 -9.33 -2.61
CA ASP A 146 -15.03 -8.57 -3.07
C ASP A 146 -14.60 -7.14 -3.44
N VAL A 147 -13.90 -6.46 -2.53
CA VAL A 147 -13.40 -5.09 -2.72
C VAL A 147 -11.90 -5.01 -2.51
N LEU A 148 -11.18 -4.48 -3.49
CA LEU A 148 -9.80 -3.99 -3.34
C LEU A 148 -9.86 -2.45 -3.37
N PHE A 149 -9.42 -1.81 -2.29
CA PHE A 149 -9.37 -0.35 -2.21
C PHE A 149 -8.00 0.12 -1.75
N GLY A 150 -7.41 1.03 -2.52
CA GLY A 150 -6.16 1.70 -2.17
C GLY A 150 -6.38 3.20 -1.94
N ALA A 151 -5.86 3.76 -0.85
CA ALA A 151 -5.96 5.18 -0.55
C ALA A 151 -4.71 5.69 0.19
N SER A 152 -3.83 6.38 -0.53
CA SER A 152 -2.53 6.80 0.02
C SER A 152 -2.03 8.17 -0.43
N GLY A 153 -2.87 8.99 -1.06
CA GLY A 153 -2.44 10.35 -1.46
C GLY A 153 -1.27 10.41 -2.44
N ASN A 154 -0.96 9.30 -3.11
CA ASN A 154 0.16 8.99 -4.01
C ASN A 154 1.48 8.60 -3.34
N ASP A 155 1.43 8.23 -2.06
CA ASP A 155 2.62 7.87 -1.30
C ASP A 155 2.91 6.36 -1.31
N ASN A 156 1.90 5.52 -1.56
CA ASN A 156 2.03 4.07 -1.52
C ASN A 156 1.47 3.38 -2.77
N GLU A 157 1.83 2.11 -2.91
CA GLU A 157 1.38 1.27 -4.01
C GLU A 157 0.94 -0.12 -3.56
N THR A 158 0.20 -0.75 -4.46
CA THR A 158 -0.24 -2.12 -4.32
C THR A 158 0.21 -2.89 -5.57
N TYR A 159 1.09 -3.88 -5.40
CA TYR A 159 1.71 -4.63 -6.49
C TYR A 159 1.51 -6.15 -6.35
N PHE A 160 1.12 -6.78 -7.46
CA PHE A 160 0.91 -8.22 -7.57
C PHE A 160 1.62 -8.81 -8.79
N GLU A 161 2.31 -9.93 -8.63
CA GLU A 161 2.80 -10.71 -9.78
C GLU A 161 1.70 -11.56 -10.44
N GLY A 162 0.71 -12.02 -9.65
CA GLY A 162 -0.36 -12.86 -10.13
C GLY A 162 -1.51 -12.10 -10.79
N ASN A 163 -2.63 -12.80 -10.94
CA ASN A 163 -3.89 -12.18 -11.38
C ASN A 163 -4.65 -11.63 -10.17
N THR A 164 -5.47 -10.61 -10.44
CA THR A 164 -6.42 -10.04 -9.47
C THR A 164 -7.83 -10.38 -9.91
N SER A 165 -8.62 -10.98 -9.02
CA SER A 165 -10.05 -11.23 -9.24
C SER A 165 -10.86 -10.52 -8.15
N SER A 166 -11.70 -9.58 -8.54
CA SER A 166 -12.54 -8.86 -7.57
C SER A 166 -13.94 -8.53 -8.08
N ILE A 167 -14.81 -8.02 -7.21
CA ILE A 167 -16.07 -7.41 -7.64
C ILE A 167 -15.83 -5.93 -7.93
N LEU A 168 -15.13 -5.22 -7.04
CA LEU A 168 -14.78 -3.82 -7.18
C LEU A 168 -13.29 -3.60 -6.89
N ILE A 169 -12.62 -2.87 -7.77
CA ILE A 169 -11.33 -2.23 -7.48
C ILE A 169 -11.54 -0.74 -7.48
N ALA A 170 -11.10 -0.07 -6.42
CA ALA A 170 -11.16 1.37 -6.30
C ALA A 170 -9.80 1.91 -5.85
N GLU A 171 -9.42 3.09 -6.33
CA GLU A 171 -8.29 3.82 -5.78
C GLU A 171 -8.63 5.30 -5.55
N ASN A 172 -8.04 5.87 -4.50
CA ASN A 172 -8.04 7.29 -4.22
C ASN A 172 -6.60 7.80 -4.01
N GLY A 173 -5.90 8.02 -5.13
CA GLY A 173 -4.50 8.41 -5.11
C GLY A 173 -3.60 7.23 -4.79
N HIS A 174 -3.93 6.01 -5.21
CA HIS A 174 -3.14 4.82 -4.89
C HIS A 174 -2.78 4.06 -6.14
N TYR A 175 -1.49 3.85 -6.38
CA TYR A 175 -1.06 3.13 -7.57
C TYR A 175 -1.27 1.63 -7.37
N THR A 176 -1.99 0.98 -8.28
CA THR A 176 -2.26 -0.47 -8.22
C THR A 176 -1.78 -1.15 -9.49
N VAL A 177 -0.92 -2.14 -9.36
CA VAL A 177 -0.33 -2.87 -10.50
C VAL A 177 -0.46 -4.37 -10.31
N ALA A 178 -0.97 -5.05 -11.33
CA ALA A 178 -0.86 -6.49 -11.48
C ALA A 178 -0.03 -6.82 -12.74
N GLU A 179 1.01 -7.65 -12.61
CA GLU A 179 1.71 -8.22 -13.79
C GLU A 179 0.76 -9.13 -14.60
N GLY A 180 -0.10 -9.86 -13.90
CA GLY A 180 -1.15 -10.68 -14.48
C GLY A 180 -2.35 -9.87 -15.02
N ASN A 181 -3.48 -10.55 -15.14
CA ASN A 181 -4.73 -9.92 -15.53
C ASN A 181 -5.44 -9.33 -14.30
N ILE A 182 -6.17 -8.25 -14.53
CA ILE A 182 -7.19 -7.74 -13.62
C ILE A 182 -8.55 -8.15 -14.18
N ASP A 183 -9.29 -8.95 -13.42
CA ASP A 183 -10.68 -9.32 -13.69
C ASP A 183 -11.55 -8.72 -12.57
N SER A 184 -12.42 -7.76 -12.92
CA SER A 184 -13.33 -7.12 -11.96
C SER A 184 -14.69 -6.83 -12.58
N GLN A 185 -15.74 -6.72 -11.76
CA GLN A 185 -17.02 -6.22 -12.27
C GLN A 185 -17.01 -4.70 -12.40
N TYR A 186 -16.37 -4.02 -11.46
CA TYR A 186 -16.37 -2.56 -11.35
C TYR A 186 -14.96 -2.03 -11.10
N LEU A 187 -14.68 -0.84 -11.63
CA LEU A 187 -13.42 -0.13 -11.42
C LEU A 187 -13.68 1.36 -11.16
N ILE A 188 -13.02 1.91 -10.14
CA ILE A 188 -12.99 3.34 -9.81
C ILE A 188 -11.52 3.77 -9.73
N SER A 189 -11.10 4.66 -10.63
CA SER A 189 -9.79 5.31 -10.64
C SER A 189 -10.01 6.82 -10.59
N LEU A 190 -9.74 7.44 -9.44
CA LEU A 190 -9.98 8.86 -9.19
C LEU A 190 -8.73 9.71 -9.41
N HIS A 191 -7.60 9.32 -8.82
CA HIS A 191 -6.42 10.19 -8.71
C HIS A 191 -5.10 9.49 -9.06
N ASN A 192 -5.12 8.19 -9.32
CA ASN A 192 -3.95 7.43 -9.77
C ASN A 192 -4.38 6.35 -10.78
N GLU A 193 -3.52 5.36 -11.02
CA GLU A 193 -3.71 4.34 -12.05
C GLU A 193 -3.89 2.93 -11.45
N ILE A 194 -4.82 2.18 -12.06
CA ILE A 194 -4.98 0.74 -11.85
C ILE A 194 -4.59 0.02 -13.14
N GLU A 195 -3.42 -0.62 -13.13
CA GLU A 195 -2.79 -1.26 -14.28
C GLU A 195 -2.77 -2.79 -14.16
N GLY A 196 -3.29 -3.48 -15.17
CA GLY A 196 -3.08 -4.92 -15.37
C GLY A 196 -2.24 -5.14 -16.61
N LYS A 197 -0.94 -5.44 -16.45
CA LYS A 197 0.03 -5.49 -17.56
C LYS A 197 -0.30 -6.56 -18.61
N SER A 198 -0.90 -7.68 -18.18
CA SER A 198 -1.39 -8.71 -19.10
C SER A 198 -2.80 -8.45 -19.63
N GLY A 199 -3.55 -7.56 -18.99
CA GLY A 199 -4.90 -7.17 -19.41
C GLY A 199 -5.78 -6.68 -18.26
N ARG A 200 -6.80 -5.87 -18.59
CA ARG A 200 -7.82 -5.35 -17.68
C ARG A 200 -9.21 -5.66 -18.23
N ASN A 201 -9.89 -6.63 -17.63
CA ASN A 201 -11.23 -7.08 -18.00
C ASN A 201 -12.24 -6.58 -16.97
N ILE A 202 -12.93 -5.47 -17.28
CA ILE A 202 -13.97 -4.91 -16.42
C ILE A 202 -15.34 -5.20 -17.02
N GLU A 203 -16.20 -5.90 -16.29
CA GLU A 203 -17.46 -6.41 -16.84
C GLU A 203 -18.55 -5.34 -16.97
N LYS A 204 -18.60 -4.38 -16.04
CA LYS A 204 -19.68 -3.40 -15.92
C LYS A 204 -19.14 -1.97 -16.02
N THR A 205 -19.01 -1.27 -14.90
CA THR A 205 -18.72 0.16 -14.88
C THR A 205 -17.24 0.42 -14.66
N ILE A 206 -16.69 1.33 -15.45
CA ILE A 206 -15.38 1.95 -15.23
C ILE A 206 -15.62 3.44 -14.99
N LEU A 207 -15.18 3.94 -13.83
CA LEU A 207 -15.07 5.36 -13.54
C LEU A 207 -13.58 5.70 -13.55
N ASP A 208 -13.07 6.22 -14.67
CA ASP A 208 -11.68 6.70 -14.80
C ASP A 208 -11.72 8.24 -14.88
N GLY A 209 -11.35 8.91 -13.79
CA GLY A 209 -11.30 10.36 -13.67
C GLY A 209 -12.54 10.99 -13.04
N SER A 210 -12.90 12.19 -13.51
CA SER A 210 -13.92 13.03 -12.87
C SER A 210 -15.36 12.58 -13.15
N ASN A 211 -16.30 13.15 -12.37
CA ASN A 211 -17.76 12.94 -12.38
C ASN A 211 -18.24 11.88 -11.39
N GLU A 212 -17.56 11.74 -10.24
CA GLU A 212 -17.99 10.87 -9.14
C GLU A 212 -19.48 11.07 -8.80
N ALA A 213 -19.91 12.33 -8.67
CA ALA A 213 -21.29 12.69 -8.31
C ALA A 213 -22.36 12.19 -9.29
N GLU A 214 -22.03 11.88 -10.54
CA GLU A 214 -23.01 11.38 -11.51
C GLU A 214 -23.22 9.87 -11.38
N VAL A 215 -22.16 9.14 -11.00
CA VAL A 215 -22.06 7.69 -11.09
C VAL A 215 -22.18 7.00 -9.72
N LEU A 216 -21.64 7.63 -8.68
CA LEU A 216 -21.51 7.05 -7.35
C LEU A 216 -22.72 7.33 -6.46
N ASN A 217 -22.98 6.42 -5.52
CA ASN A 217 -24.02 6.57 -4.53
C ASN A 217 -23.80 7.85 -3.70
N PRO A 218 -24.82 8.72 -3.53
CA PRO A 218 -24.67 9.94 -2.74
C PRO A 218 -24.24 9.72 -1.28
N GLU A 219 -24.42 8.51 -0.73
CA GLU A 219 -23.97 8.18 0.63
C GLU A 219 -22.44 8.10 0.77
N ILE A 220 -21.69 8.01 -0.34
CA ILE A 220 -20.21 7.94 -0.34
C ILE A 220 -19.56 9.21 -0.89
N LEU A 221 -20.32 10.31 -0.91
CA LEU A 221 -19.88 11.61 -1.41
C LEU A 221 -19.94 12.67 -0.32
N ASP A 222 -19.02 13.62 -0.36
CA ASP A 222 -19.03 14.81 0.49
C ASP A 222 -20.13 15.81 0.06
N GLU A 223 -20.22 16.93 0.78
CA GLU A 223 -21.19 18.00 0.49
C GLU A 223 -21.02 18.68 -0.88
N ASN A 224 -19.84 18.52 -1.50
CA ASN A 224 -19.49 19.06 -2.80
C ASN A 224 -19.63 18.02 -3.93
N GLY A 225 -19.93 16.76 -3.59
CA GLY A 225 -20.07 15.65 -4.52
C GLY A 225 -18.76 14.93 -4.85
N TYR A 226 -17.69 15.14 -4.08
CA TYR A 226 -16.42 14.41 -4.19
C TYR A 226 -16.48 13.10 -3.42
N PHE A 227 -15.70 12.10 -3.86
CA PHE A 227 -15.55 10.83 -3.14
C PHE A 227 -15.05 11.05 -1.70
N GLU A 228 -15.71 10.42 -0.74
CA GLU A 228 -15.37 10.52 0.69
C GLU A 228 -15.02 9.12 1.23
N GLU A 229 -13.76 8.96 1.64
CA GLU A 229 -13.17 7.66 1.99
C GLU A 229 -13.84 7.00 3.18
N ASP A 230 -14.10 7.74 4.27
CA ASP A 230 -14.68 7.16 5.48
C ASP A 230 -16.11 6.66 5.20
N SER A 231 -16.89 7.43 4.44
CA SER A 231 -18.22 7.02 4.01
C SER A 231 -18.16 5.80 3.11
N PHE A 232 -17.21 5.74 2.16
CA PHE A 232 -17.02 4.56 1.31
C PHE A 232 -16.68 3.31 2.13
N LEU A 233 -15.70 3.39 3.04
CA LEU A 233 -15.30 2.28 3.90
C LEU A 233 -16.45 1.80 4.79
N ASN A 234 -17.23 2.72 5.34
CA ASN A 234 -18.45 2.38 6.10
C ASN A 234 -19.52 1.74 5.22
N PHE A 235 -19.65 2.20 3.97
CA PHE A 235 -20.66 1.72 3.03
C PHE A 235 -20.40 0.27 2.61
N ILE A 236 -19.18 -0.08 2.20
CA ILE A 236 -18.83 -1.44 1.73
C ILE A 236 -18.87 -2.51 2.83
N ASN A 237 -18.84 -2.10 4.09
CA ASN A 237 -19.02 -3.02 5.21
C ASN A 237 -20.49 -3.44 5.39
N ASN A 238 -21.44 -2.61 4.95
CA ASN A 238 -22.87 -2.80 5.18
C ASN A 238 -23.67 -3.12 3.91
N ASN A 239 -23.08 -2.88 2.73
CA ASN A 239 -23.73 -3.02 1.44
C ASN A 239 -22.89 -3.87 0.49
N PRO A 240 -23.51 -4.51 -0.53
CA PRO A 240 -22.75 -5.20 -1.56
C PRO A 240 -22.00 -4.21 -2.48
N PRO A 241 -20.89 -4.59 -3.12
CA PRO A 241 -20.04 -3.66 -3.88
C PRO A 241 -20.75 -2.98 -5.06
N ASP A 242 -21.78 -3.59 -5.64
CA ASP A 242 -22.55 -3.01 -6.73
C ASP A 242 -23.40 -1.79 -6.30
N ALA A 243 -23.75 -1.70 -5.01
CA ALA A 243 -24.52 -0.57 -4.47
C ALA A 243 -23.73 0.74 -4.35
N VAL A 244 -22.41 0.68 -4.60
CA VAL A 244 -21.53 1.86 -4.73
C VAL A 244 -21.92 2.73 -5.93
N PHE A 245 -22.55 2.13 -6.94
CA PHE A 245 -23.01 2.80 -8.15
C PHE A 245 -24.52 3.07 -8.09
N LYS A 246 -24.97 4.13 -8.79
CA LYS A 246 -26.41 4.49 -8.92
C LYS A 246 -27.20 3.58 -9.86
#